data_AF-A0A812T776-F1
#
_entry.id   AF-A0A812T776-F1
#
_cell.length_a   1.000
_cell.length_b   1.000
_cell.length_c   1.000
_cell.angle_alpha   90.00
_cell.angle_beta   90.00
_cell.angle_gamma   90.00
#
_symmetry.space_group_name_H-M   'P 1'
#
loop_
_entity.id
_entity.type
_entity.pdbx_description
1 polymer ?
#
loop_
_entity_poly.entity_id
_entity_poly.type
_entity_poly.pdbx_seq_one_letter_code
_entity_poly.pdbx_strand_id
1 'polypeptide(L)'
;MLESLPESIIGYDEDASALRLARRQAIEAGVDKDIHFQQQPFAQLTSKRKYGCLITSTPYDDHSRARRAQWDFYRGFPDVLRQLPTWSHFILTAYPELERAMGQEANRRRKMYNGRAECHYYQYHGPPPPKVDEQREDDPNEEKPKRTFTPAFGGLDDKAKEQAQLLKNRLSKRARHFRRWPKRGIHCYRLYERDIPEIPLVIDIYHDYLHITDYDRPHDRTPAQYADWLDHLTEAAREVLEIPEGHVFVKHRTRQSGTSQHEKEAAGKHVLNLFCYTGAFSVYAAAGGAVSTTSVDLNANYLDWAGRNFQLNGLSVAKQHFIRSDVMEYLRDQRPGAKFDLAIVDVPTFSNSKRTDDIWDVQRDHVELIQLT
;
A
#
# COMPACT_ATOMS: atom_id res chain seq x y z
N MET A 1 -8.49 -50.64 5.19
CA MET A 1 -7.39 -49.72 5.55
C MET A 1 -7.31 -48.73 4.41
N LEU A 2 -7.42 -47.42 4.66
CA LEU A 2 -7.29 -46.43 3.59
C LEU A 2 -5.85 -46.46 3.07
N GLU A 3 -5.68 -46.31 1.75
CA GLU A 3 -4.34 -46.19 1.16
C GLU A 3 -3.67 -44.92 1.67
N SER A 4 -2.39 -45.00 2.01
CA SER A 4 -1.61 -43.83 2.45
C SER A 4 -1.50 -42.82 1.33
N LEU A 5 -1.72 -41.54 1.62
CA LEU A 5 -1.60 -40.49 0.61
C LEU A 5 -0.14 -40.32 0.17
N PRO A 6 0.12 -40.07 -1.13
CA PRO A 6 1.46 -39.80 -1.63
C PRO A 6 2.03 -38.48 -1.05
N GLU A 7 1.16 -37.57 -0.62
CA GLU A 7 1.53 -36.37 0.12
C GLU A 7 0.56 -36.13 1.29
N SER A 8 1.09 -35.66 2.43
CA SER A 8 0.27 -35.28 3.58
C SER A 8 -0.57 -34.03 3.28
N ILE A 9 -1.81 -34.06 3.77
CA ILE A 9 -2.71 -32.90 3.86
C ILE A 9 -2.13 -31.93 4.90
N ILE A 10 -2.29 -30.62 4.67
CA ILE A 10 -1.89 -29.61 5.64
C ILE A 10 -3.13 -28.85 6.12
N GLY A 11 -3.40 -28.93 7.42
CA GLY A 11 -4.48 -28.20 8.08
C GLY A 11 -3.93 -26.97 8.81
N TYR A 12 -4.46 -25.79 8.46
CA TYR A 12 -4.12 -24.52 9.11
C TYR A 12 -5.31 -23.95 9.86
N ASP A 13 -5.05 -23.36 11.02
CA ASP A 13 -6.00 -22.48 11.70
C ASP A 13 -5.23 -21.47 12.56
N GLU A 14 -5.79 -20.29 12.80
CA GLU A 14 -5.23 -19.32 13.75
C GLU A 14 -5.54 -19.71 15.20
N ASP A 15 -6.66 -20.41 15.41
CA ASP A 15 -7.09 -20.88 16.73
C ASP A 15 -6.44 -22.21 17.10
N ALA A 16 -5.54 -22.15 18.08
CA ALA A 16 -4.91 -23.33 18.66
C ALA A 16 -5.93 -24.32 19.25
N SER A 17 -7.11 -23.85 19.70
CA SER A 17 -8.16 -24.68 20.26
C SER A 17 -8.83 -25.54 19.18
N ALA A 18 -9.16 -24.95 18.03
CA ALA A 18 -9.65 -25.64 16.86
C ALA A 18 -8.67 -26.72 16.38
N LEU A 19 -7.37 -26.41 16.34
CA LEU A 19 -6.33 -27.39 15.94
C LEU A 19 -6.20 -28.55 16.92
N ARG A 20 -6.32 -28.31 18.23
CA ARG A 20 -6.33 -29.40 19.23
C ARG A 20 -7.51 -30.34 19.01
N LEU A 21 -8.69 -29.79 18.76
CA LEU A 21 -9.88 -30.58 18.45
C LEU A 21 -9.71 -31.35 17.15
N ALA A 22 -9.24 -30.72 16.08
CA ALA A 22 -9.02 -31.34 14.79
C ALA A 22 -8.02 -32.51 14.86
N ARG A 23 -6.93 -32.36 15.62
CA ARG A 23 -5.98 -33.45 15.87
C ARG A 23 -6.63 -34.64 16.57
N ARG A 24 -7.43 -34.39 17.61
CA ARG A 24 -8.14 -35.46 18.32
C ARG A 24 -9.10 -36.20 17.38
N GLN A 25 -9.86 -35.47 16.57
CA GLN A 25 -10.79 -36.06 15.60
C GLN A 25 -10.06 -36.87 14.52
N ALA A 26 -8.89 -36.41 14.06
CA ALA A 26 -8.08 -37.15 13.10
C ALA A 26 -7.55 -38.48 13.69
N ILE A 27 -7.19 -38.50 14.98
CA ILE A 27 -6.79 -39.72 15.70
C ILE A 27 -7.98 -40.69 15.83
N GLU A 28 -9.14 -40.19 16.24
CA GLU A 28 -10.37 -41.00 16.37
C GLU A 28 -10.81 -41.58 15.02
N ALA A 29 -10.60 -40.85 13.93
CA ALA A 29 -10.86 -41.30 12.56
C ALA A 29 -9.75 -42.18 11.97
N GLY A 30 -8.59 -42.32 12.63
CA GLY A 30 -7.46 -43.13 12.16
C GLY A 30 -6.70 -42.56 10.96
N VAL A 31 -6.75 -41.24 10.74
CA VAL A 31 -6.12 -40.52 9.60
C VAL A 31 -5.09 -39.48 10.05
N ASP A 32 -4.70 -39.49 11.32
CA ASP A 32 -3.77 -38.53 11.92
C ASP A 32 -2.40 -38.52 11.25
N LYS A 33 -1.96 -39.66 10.71
CA LYS A 33 -0.69 -39.79 9.99
C LYS A 33 -0.68 -39.12 8.62
N ASP A 34 -1.86 -38.86 8.05
CA ASP A 34 -2.00 -38.26 6.73
C ASP A 34 -2.14 -36.73 6.79
N ILE A 35 -2.27 -36.14 7.99
CA ILE A 35 -2.56 -34.71 8.18
C ILE A 35 -1.51 -34.04 9.07
N HIS A 36 -0.84 -33.04 8.52
CA HIS A 36 0.01 -32.13 9.28
C HIS A 36 -0.79 -30.88 9.69
N PHE A 37 -0.89 -30.62 10.99
CA PHE A 37 -1.59 -29.45 11.52
C PHE A 37 -0.62 -28.35 11.96
N GLN A 38 -0.78 -27.14 11.44
CA GLN A 38 0.06 -25.99 11.75
C GLN A 38 -0.80 -24.79 12.18
N GLN A 39 -0.40 -24.11 13.27
CA GLN A 39 -1.06 -22.87 13.68
C GLN A 39 -0.52 -21.71 12.85
N GLN A 40 -1.39 -21.08 12.06
CA GLN A 40 -1.04 -19.98 11.19
C GLN A 40 -2.28 -19.20 10.72
N PRO A 41 -2.23 -17.86 10.71
CA PRO A 41 -3.28 -17.05 10.08
C PRO A 41 -3.36 -17.29 8.57
N PHE A 42 -4.58 -17.24 8.02
CA PHE A 42 -4.81 -17.37 6.57
C PHE A 42 -4.01 -16.34 5.74
N ALA A 43 -3.86 -15.11 6.24
CA ALA A 43 -3.11 -14.05 5.59
C ALA A 43 -1.61 -14.37 5.34
N GLN A 44 -1.07 -15.37 6.04
CA GLN A 44 0.33 -15.80 5.92
C GLN A 44 0.47 -17.11 5.13
N LEU A 45 -0.62 -17.61 4.52
CA LEU A 45 -0.60 -18.85 3.75
C LEU A 45 0.34 -18.74 2.54
N THR A 46 1.32 -19.61 2.47
CA THR A 46 2.25 -19.76 1.34
C THR A 46 2.60 -21.24 1.19
N SER A 47 2.97 -21.66 -0.02
CA SER A 47 3.45 -23.01 -0.27
C SER A 47 4.43 -23.07 -1.44
N LYS A 48 5.46 -23.89 -1.32
CA LYS A 48 6.37 -24.22 -2.43
C LYS A 48 5.83 -25.35 -3.32
N ARG A 49 4.80 -26.08 -2.87
CA ARG A 49 4.18 -27.16 -3.65
C ARG A 49 3.37 -26.58 -4.80
N LYS A 50 3.30 -27.31 -5.91
CA LYS A 50 2.60 -26.88 -7.13
C LYS A 50 1.41 -27.78 -7.41
N TYR A 51 0.41 -27.24 -8.11
CA TYR A 51 -0.78 -27.96 -8.56
C TYR A 51 -1.60 -28.58 -7.42
N GLY A 52 -1.64 -27.89 -6.27
CA GLY A 52 -2.43 -28.30 -5.11
C GLY A 52 -3.88 -27.79 -5.15
N CYS A 53 -4.64 -28.19 -4.13
CA CYS A 53 -5.99 -27.71 -3.89
C CYS A 53 -6.07 -27.08 -2.50
N LEU A 54 -6.50 -25.82 -2.43
CA LEU A 54 -6.88 -25.18 -1.18
C LEU A 54 -8.38 -25.38 -0.98
N ILE A 55 -8.76 -26.01 0.13
CA ILE A 55 -10.17 -26.15 0.53
C ILE A 55 -10.33 -25.41 1.84
N THR A 56 -11.25 -24.46 1.90
CA THR A 56 -11.52 -23.72 3.13
C THR A 56 -13.02 -23.51 3.34
N SER A 57 -13.39 -23.54 4.61
CA SER A 57 -14.70 -23.28 5.13
C SER A 57 -14.55 -22.04 6.01
N THR A 58 -14.96 -20.88 5.50
CA THR A 58 -14.82 -19.64 6.27
C THR A 58 -15.93 -19.58 7.31
N PRO A 59 -15.72 -18.84 8.43
CA PRO A 59 -16.70 -18.79 9.51
C PRO A 59 -18.10 -18.43 8.99
N TYR A 60 -19.06 -19.34 9.19
CA TYR A 60 -20.48 -19.09 8.98
C TYR A 60 -21.00 -18.31 10.19
N ASP A 61 -21.70 -17.22 9.93
CA ASP A 61 -22.45 -16.49 10.97
C ASP A 61 -21.61 -15.93 12.12
N ASP A 62 -20.65 -15.06 11.80
CA ASP A 62 -20.29 -14.03 12.78
C ASP A 62 -21.20 -12.81 12.61
N HIS A 63 -22.45 -12.92 13.08
CA HIS A 63 -23.36 -11.77 13.20
C HIS A 63 -22.79 -10.68 14.14
N SER A 64 -21.73 -10.98 14.91
CA SER A 64 -21.03 -10.01 15.75
C SER A 64 -19.97 -9.21 14.98
N ARG A 65 -19.48 -9.71 13.84
CA ARG A 65 -18.63 -8.92 12.94
C ARG A 65 -19.49 -7.94 12.14
N ALA A 66 -19.20 -6.65 12.31
CA ALA A 66 -19.77 -5.61 11.47
C ALA A 66 -19.55 -5.95 9.98
N ARG A 67 -20.53 -5.66 9.11
CA ARG A 67 -20.46 -5.89 7.65
C ARG A 67 -19.14 -5.42 7.03
N ARG A 68 -18.59 -4.31 7.54
CA ARG A 68 -17.29 -3.77 7.11
C ARG A 68 -16.11 -4.70 7.44
N ALA A 69 -16.09 -5.31 8.61
CA ALA A 69 -15.03 -6.25 9.01
C ALA A 69 -15.08 -7.55 8.19
N GLN A 70 -16.29 -8.02 7.83
CA GLN A 70 -16.45 -9.16 6.92
C GLN A 70 -15.92 -8.82 5.52
N TRP A 71 -16.30 -7.65 4.99
CA TRP A 71 -15.76 -7.15 3.73
C TRP A 71 -14.24 -7.06 3.74
N ASP A 72 -13.66 -6.47 4.80
CA ASP A 72 -12.21 -6.33 4.96
C ASP A 72 -11.49 -7.68 5.01
N PHE A 73 -12.09 -8.70 5.61
CA PHE A 73 -11.56 -10.06 5.61
C PHE A 73 -11.56 -10.66 4.21
N TYR A 74 -12.71 -10.67 3.51
CA TYR A 74 -12.82 -11.32 2.20
C TYR A 74 -12.07 -10.58 1.10
N ARG A 75 -11.97 -9.24 1.14
CA ARG A 75 -11.22 -8.48 0.13
C ARG A 75 -9.72 -8.73 0.17
N GLY A 76 -9.19 -9.28 1.26
CA GLY A 76 -7.79 -9.70 1.36
C GLY A 76 -7.51 -11.08 0.77
N PHE A 77 -8.53 -11.87 0.41
CA PHE A 77 -8.33 -13.21 -0.14
C PHE A 77 -7.54 -13.21 -1.44
N PRO A 78 -7.84 -12.36 -2.44
CA PRO A 78 -7.08 -12.35 -3.69
C PRO A 78 -5.57 -12.21 -3.51
N ASP A 79 -5.13 -11.40 -2.53
CA ASP A 79 -3.70 -11.20 -2.21
C ASP A 79 -3.03 -12.45 -1.63
N VAL A 80 -3.79 -13.29 -0.91
CA VAL A 80 -3.29 -14.58 -0.40
C VAL A 80 -3.31 -15.63 -1.50
N LEU A 81 -4.42 -15.74 -2.22
CA LEU A 81 -4.64 -16.80 -3.20
C LEU A 81 -3.70 -16.68 -4.41
N ARG A 82 -3.34 -15.46 -4.84
CA ARG A 82 -2.38 -15.24 -5.93
C ARG A 82 -0.98 -15.80 -5.64
N GLN A 83 -0.61 -15.97 -4.37
CA GLN A 83 0.66 -16.57 -3.96
C GLN A 83 0.73 -18.08 -4.26
N LEU A 84 -0.39 -18.69 -4.66
CA LEU A 84 -0.52 -20.09 -5.04
C LEU A 84 -0.96 -20.21 -6.51
N PRO A 85 -0.17 -19.73 -7.48
CA PRO A 85 -0.62 -19.50 -8.88
C PRO A 85 -0.97 -20.78 -9.65
N THR A 86 -0.58 -21.95 -9.13
CA THR A 86 -0.87 -23.26 -9.75
C THR A 86 -2.05 -23.97 -9.10
N TRP A 87 -2.59 -23.43 -8.00
CA TRP A 87 -3.56 -24.13 -7.17
C TRP A 87 -4.99 -23.85 -7.62
N SER A 88 -5.87 -24.81 -7.33
CA SER A 88 -7.32 -24.58 -7.34
C SER A 88 -7.79 -24.21 -5.94
N HIS A 89 -8.78 -23.32 -5.84
CA HIS A 89 -9.30 -22.82 -4.58
C HIS A 89 -10.79 -23.11 -4.46
N PHE A 90 -11.16 -23.73 -3.34
CA PHE A 90 -12.51 -24.16 -3.04
C PHE A 90 -12.94 -23.51 -1.73
N ILE A 91 -13.95 -22.65 -1.80
CA ILE A 91 -14.34 -21.80 -0.67
C ILE A 91 -15.81 -22.03 -0.38
N LEU A 92 -16.11 -22.53 0.82
CA LEU A 92 -17.47 -22.65 1.32
C LEU A 92 -17.74 -21.48 2.28
N THR A 93 -18.72 -20.63 1.96
CA THR A 93 -19.06 -19.45 2.79
C THR A 93 -20.55 -19.14 2.73
N ALA A 94 -21.09 -18.53 3.79
CA ALA A 94 -22.42 -17.90 3.81
C ALA A 94 -22.37 -16.43 3.36
N TYR A 95 -21.20 -15.90 3.04
CA TYR A 95 -21.04 -14.50 2.64
C TYR A 95 -21.51 -14.26 1.20
N PRO A 96 -22.60 -13.50 0.97
CA PRO A 96 -23.22 -13.38 -0.35
C PRO A 96 -22.40 -12.54 -1.34
N GLU A 97 -21.56 -11.61 -0.85
CA GLU A 97 -20.75 -10.72 -1.68
C GLU A 97 -19.34 -11.25 -1.94
N LEU A 98 -19.13 -12.58 -1.86
CA LEU A 98 -17.79 -13.18 -2.04
C LEU A 98 -17.18 -12.81 -3.39
N GLU A 99 -17.89 -13.03 -4.51
CA GLU A 99 -17.36 -12.76 -5.87
C GLU A 99 -17.01 -11.27 -6.05
N ARG A 100 -17.77 -10.38 -5.40
CA ARG A 100 -17.49 -8.94 -5.36
C ARG A 100 -16.21 -8.62 -4.57
N ALA A 101 -16.01 -9.26 -3.42
CA ALA A 101 -14.79 -9.10 -2.62
C ALA A 101 -13.56 -9.72 -3.30
N MET A 102 -13.75 -10.83 -4.03
CA MET A 102 -12.72 -11.47 -4.85
C MET A 102 -12.36 -10.64 -6.09
N GLY A 103 -13.30 -9.80 -6.55
CA GLY A 103 -13.20 -9.03 -7.79
C GLY A 103 -13.31 -9.88 -9.06
N GLN A 104 -13.81 -11.11 -8.96
CA GLN A 104 -14.05 -12.02 -10.08
C GLN A 104 -15.09 -13.10 -9.74
N GLU A 105 -15.79 -13.57 -10.77
CA GLU A 105 -16.72 -14.70 -10.66
C GLU A 105 -15.97 -16.03 -10.50
N ALA A 106 -16.57 -16.96 -9.76
CA ALA A 106 -16.05 -18.32 -9.67
C ALA A 106 -16.33 -19.11 -10.95
N ASN A 107 -15.43 -20.01 -11.33
CA ASN A 107 -15.68 -20.89 -12.48
C ASN A 107 -16.93 -21.77 -12.26
N ARG A 108 -17.17 -22.17 -11.00
CA ARG A 108 -18.39 -22.87 -10.58
C ARG A 108 -18.82 -22.41 -9.21
N ARG A 109 -20.13 -22.29 -9.01
CA ARG A 109 -20.74 -22.08 -7.69
C ARG A 109 -21.88 -23.06 -7.46
N ARG A 110 -22.01 -23.58 -6.25
CA ARG A 110 -23.12 -24.43 -5.83
C ARG A 110 -23.73 -23.89 -4.55
N LYS A 111 -25.03 -23.63 -4.58
CA LYS A 111 -25.80 -23.31 -3.37
C LYS A 111 -26.02 -24.58 -2.56
N MET A 112 -25.84 -24.50 -1.26
CA MET A 112 -26.08 -25.57 -0.30
C MET A 112 -26.53 -25.00 1.04
N TYR A 113 -27.04 -25.85 1.92
CA TYR A 113 -27.44 -25.45 3.27
C TYR A 113 -26.58 -26.17 4.29
N ASN A 114 -25.96 -25.39 5.20
CA ASN A 114 -25.30 -25.92 6.39
C ASN A 114 -26.25 -25.73 7.58
N GLY A 115 -27.10 -26.72 7.83
CA GLY A 115 -28.24 -26.57 8.73
C GLY A 115 -29.27 -25.58 8.17
N ARG A 116 -29.49 -24.45 8.87
CA ARG A 116 -30.39 -23.38 8.43
C ARG A 116 -29.69 -22.28 7.64
N ALA A 117 -28.35 -22.26 7.63
CA ALA A 117 -27.58 -21.24 6.94
C ALA A 117 -27.45 -21.57 5.46
N GLU A 118 -27.86 -20.62 4.60
CA GLU A 118 -27.61 -20.68 3.16
C GLU A 118 -26.13 -20.40 2.90
N CYS A 119 -25.46 -21.33 2.21
CA CYS A 119 -24.05 -21.24 1.88
C CYS A 119 -23.83 -21.46 0.39
N HIS A 120 -22.71 -20.95 -0.10
CA HIS A 120 -22.25 -21.19 -1.45
C HIS A 120 -20.85 -21.81 -1.42
N TYR A 121 -20.69 -22.86 -2.22
CA TYR A 121 -19.42 -23.51 -2.50
C TYR A 121 -18.88 -22.97 -3.83
N TYR A 122 -17.87 -22.11 -3.75
CA TYR A 122 -17.22 -21.47 -4.89
C TYR A 122 -15.96 -22.24 -5.28
N GLN A 123 -15.73 -22.35 -6.58
CA GLN A 123 -14.61 -23.09 -7.17
C GLN A 123 -13.86 -22.18 -8.15
N TYR A 124 -12.61 -21.89 -7.83
CA TYR A 124 -11.67 -21.15 -8.68
C TYR A 124 -10.59 -22.14 -9.13
N HIS A 125 -10.54 -22.44 -10.41
CA HIS A 125 -9.73 -23.52 -10.96
C HIS A 125 -8.38 -22.97 -11.39
N GLY A 126 -7.32 -23.54 -10.83
CA GLY A 126 -5.96 -23.31 -11.28
C GLY A 126 -5.65 -24.06 -12.57
N PRO A 127 -4.47 -23.83 -13.16
CA PRO A 127 -4.05 -24.52 -14.37
C PRO A 127 -3.84 -26.02 -14.10
N PRO A 128 -4.11 -26.90 -15.09
CA PRO A 128 -3.90 -28.33 -14.93
C PRO A 128 -2.39 -28.65 -14.82
N PRO A 129 -2.02 -29.73 -14.11
CA PRO A 129 -0.63 -30.18 -14.10
C PRO A 129 -0.17 -30.60 -15.52
N PRO A 130 1.13 -30.47 -15.82
CA PRO A 130 1.70 -31.00 -17.06
C PRO A 130 1.49 -32.51 -17.12
N LYS A 131 1.28 -33.05 -18.34
CA LYS A 131 1.19 -34.50 -18.53
C LYS A 131 2.59 -35.10 -18.37
N VAL A 132 2.67 -36.26 -17.70
CA VAL A 132 3.95 -36.93 -17.39
C VAL A 132 4.64 -37.53 -18.64
N ASP A 133 3.92 -37.70 -19.76
CA ASP A 133 4.37 -38.39 -20.98
C ASP A 133 4.67 -37.47 -22.19
N GLU A 134 5.38 -36.36 -22.00
CA GLU A 134 5.92 -35.55 -23.12
C GLU A 134 7.39 -35.90 -23.43
N GLN A 135 7.69 -37.21 -23.52
CA GLN A 135 8.87 -37.78 -24.19
C GLN A 135 8.48 -38.65 -25.39
N ARG A 136 7.41 -38.29 -26.11
CA ARG A 136 7.17 -38.85 -27.45
C ARG A 136 7.69 -37.83 -28.45
N GLU A 137 8.54 -38.29 -29.36
CA GLU A 137 9.03 -37.50 -30.50
C GLU A 137 7.88 -36.70 -31.10
N ASP A 138 7.98 -35.37 -31.00
CA ASP A 138 6.97 -34.48 -31.54
C ASP A 138 6.92 -34.63 -33.06
N ASP A 139 5.74 -34.90 -33.61
CA ASP A 139 5.47 -34.75 -35.04
C ASP A 139 5.68 -33.26 -35.40
N PRO A 140 6.64 -32.91 -36.27
CA PRO A 140 6.92 -31.51 -36.61
C PRO A 140 5.73 -30.77 -37.24
N ASN A 141 4.67 -31.48 -37.64
CA ASN A 141 3.56 -30.95 -38.42
C ASN A 141 2.24 -30.83 -37.64
N GLU A 142 2.22 -31.15 -36.34
CA GLU A 142 1.01 -31.06 -35.50
C GLU A 142 1.04 -29.79 -34.63
N GLU A 143 0.32 -28.72 -35.05
CA GLU A 143 0.09 -27.53 -34.20
C GLU A 143 -0.81 -27.90 -33.01
N LYS A 144 -0.21 -28.41 -31.92
CA LYS A 144 -0.93 -28.57 -30.65
C LYS A 144 -1.24 -27.18 -30.08
N PRO A 145 -2.48 -26.92 -29.62
CA PRO A 145 -2.79 -25.66 -28.94
C PRO A 145 -1.87 -25.52 -27.73
N LYS A 146 -0.99 -24.50 -27.74
CA LYS A 146 -0.12 -24.19 -26.61
C LYS A 146 -0.99 -23.99 -25.38
N ARG A 147 -0.87 -24.89 -24.40
CA ARG A 147 -1.53 -24.73 -23.10
C ARG A 147 -1.04 -23.43 -22.48
N THR A 148 -1.92 -22.43 -22.41
CA THR A 148 -1.62 -21.17 -21.74
C THR A 148 -1.75 -21.38 -20.23
N PHE A 149 -0.69 -21.06 -19.52
CA PHE A 149 -0.70 -21.04 -18.08
C PHE A 149 -1.51 -19.83 -17.61
N THR A 150 -2.67 -20.08 -17.03
CA THR A 150 -3.52 -19.03 -16.45
C THR A 150 -3.80 -19.38 -14.98
N PRO A 151 -3.28 -18.60 -14.02
CA PRO A 151 -3.57 -18.81 -12.61
C PRO A 151 -5.03 -18.48 -12.29
N ALA A 152 -5.56 -19.08 -11.22
CA ALA A 152 -6.93 -18.78 -10.75
C ALA A 152 -7.07 -17.34 -10.23
N PHE A 153 -6.01 -16.82 -9.59
CA PHE A 153 -5.90 -15.45 -9.10
C PHE A 153 -4.54 -14.87 -9.53
N GLY A 154 -4.53 -13.60 -9.90
CA GLY A 154 -3.33 -12.90 -10.33
C GLY A 154 -2.98 -13.19 -11.79
N GLY A 155 -1.69 -13.18 -12.08
CA GLY A 155 -1.14 -13.31 -13.41
C GLY A 155 -0.82 -11.95 -14.04
N LEU A 156 0.33 -11.90 -14.70
CA LEU A 156 0.77 -10.76 -15.49
C LEU A 156 0.41 -10.98 -16.96
N ASP A 157 -0.28 -10.02 -17.55
CA ASP A 157 -0.45 -9.94 -18.99
C ASP A 157 0.83 -9.39 -19.66
N ASP A 158 0.95 -9.56 -20.97
CA ASP A 158 2.11 -9.04 -21.71
C ASP A 158 2.18 -7.51 -21.64
N LYS A 159 1.02 -6.85 -21.54
CA LYS A 159 0.92 -5.41 -21.30
C LYS A 159 1.60 -4.98 -20.00
N ALA A 160 1.46 -5.73 -18.91
CA ALA A 160 2.14 -5.44 -17.64
C ALA A 160 3.67 -5.51 -17.79
N LYS A 161 4.19 -6.49 -18.55
CA LYS A 161 5.63 -6.62 -18.82
C LYS A 161 6.13 -5.46 -19.66
N GLU A 162 5.39 -5.05 -20.68
CA GLU A 162 5.70 -3.86 -21.48
C GLU A 162 5.72 -2.59 -20.62
N GLN A 163 4.71 -2.41 -19.75
CA GLN A 163 4.64 -1.29 -18.82
C GLN A 163 5.85 -1.26 -17.86
N ALA A 164 6.24 -2.41 -17.32
CA ALA A 164 7.45 -2.50 -16.50
C ALA A 164 8.69 -2.05 -17.28
N GLN A 165 8.85 -2.50 -18.53
CA GLN A 165 9.99 -2.08 -19.37
C GLN A 165 9.96 -0.57 -19.68
N LEU A 166 8.78 0.00 -19.94
CA LEU A 166 8.62 1.45 -20.13
C LEU A 166 9.03 2.22 -18.87
N LEU A 167 8.60 1.76 -17.70
CA LEU A 167 8.98 2.35 -16.42
C LEU A 167 10.50 2.27 -16.20
N LYS A 168 11.12 1.10 -16.42
CA LYS A 168 12.58 0.90 -16.34
C LYS A 168 13.35 1.89 -17.21
N ASN A 169 12.93 2.03 -18.47
CA ASN A 169 13.53 2.95 -19.43
C ASN A 169 13.40 4.40 -18.99
N ARG A 170 12.23 4.78 -18.44
CA ARG A 170 11.99 6.14 -17.96
C ARG A 170 12.79 6.45 -16.71
N LEU A 171 12.78 5.56 -15.72
CA LEU A 171 13.53 5.71 -14.47
C LEU A 171 15.02 5.80 -14.71
N SER A 172 15.59 4.93 -15.57
CA SER A 172 17.00 5.01 -15.98
C SER A 172 17.38 6.40 -16.50
N LYS A 173 16.55 7.00 -17.36
CA LYS A 173 16.78 8.35 -17.91
C LYS A 173 16.68 9.42 -16.82
N ARG A 174 15.68 9.33 -15.95
CA ARG A 174 15.47 10.28 -14.84
C ARG A 174 16.60 10.19 -13.81
N ALA A 175 17.01 8.99 -13.41
CA ALA A 175 18.11 8.77 -12.47
C ALA A 175 19.42 9.36 -13.01
N ARG A 176 19.69 9.20 -14.30
CA ARG A 176 20.84 9.84 -14.97
C ARG A 176 20.78 11.37 -14.92
N HIS A 177 19.60 11.96 -15.09
CA HIS A 177 19.40 13.40 -15.00
C HIS A 177 19.67 13.92 -13.57
N PHE A 178 19.20 13.19 -12.55
CA PHE A 178 19.34 13.57 -11.15
C PHE A 178 20.63 13.10 -10.47
N ARG A 179 21.51 12.35 -11.15
CA ARG A 179 22.75 11.78 -10.55
C ARG A 179 23.67 12.77 -9.83
N ARG A 180 23.56 14.07 -10.14
CA ARG A 180 24.35 15.14 -9.49
C ARG A 180 23.68 15.74 -8.25
N TRP A 181 22.39 15.47 -8.01
CA TRP A 181 21.62 16.04 -6.91
C TRP A 181 22.14 15.63 -5.53
N PRO A 182 22.49 14.36 -5.27
CA PRO A 182 23.12 13.99 -3.99
C PRO A 182 24.42 14.76 -3.73
N LYS A 183 25.22 15.03 -4.78
CA LYS A 183 26.44 15.84 -4.67
C LYS A 183 26.17 17.32 -4.37
N ARG A 184 24.93 17.78 -4.55
CA ARG A 184 24.45 19.13 -4.20
C ARG A 184 23.72 19.15 -2.85
N GLY A 185 23.76 18.07 -2.09
CA GLY A 185 23.06 17.93 -0.80
C GLY A 185 21.57 17.68 -0.92
N ILE A 186 21.06 17.33 -2.12
CA ILE A 186 19.65 17.00 -2.33
C ILE A 186 19.51 15.48 -2.41
N HIS A 187 19.03 14.88 -1.33
CA HIS A 187 18.87 13.43 -1.19
C HIS A 187 17.42 12.97 -1.23
N CYS A 188 16.46 13.90 -1.15
CA CYS A 188 15.04 13.61 -1.23
C CYS A 188 14.45 14.33 -2.43
N TYR A 189 13.91 13.59 -3.39
CA TYR A 189 13.34 14.18 -4.60
C TYR A 189 12.41 13.22 -5.33
N ARG A 190 11.46 13.80 -6.07
CA ARG A 190 10.59 13.04 -6.97
C ARG A 190 11.33 12.64 -8.23
N LEU A 191 11.46 11.34 -8.43
CA LEU A 191 12.13 10.79 -9.61
C LEU A 191 11.17 10.65 -10.80
N TYR A 192 9.93 10.24 -10.52
CA TYR A 192 8.89 9.97 -11.51
C TYR A 192 7.53 10.44 -10.98
N GLU A 193 6.75 11.12 -11.82
CA GLU A 193 5.41 11.59 -11.48
C GLU A 193 4.43 11.31 -12.62
N ARG A 194 3.92 10.06 -12.68
CA ARG A 194 2.91 9.68 -13.68
C ARG A 194 3.34 10.07 -15.11
N ASP A 195 4.65 10.01 -15.39
CA ASP A 195 5.23 10.44 -16.67
C ASP A 195 4.71 9.59 -17.85
N ILE A 196 4.21 8.39 -17.55
CA ILE A 196 3.60 7.45 -18.50
C ILE A 196 2.11 7.35 -18.13
N PRO A 197 1.18 7.71 -19.04
CA PRO A 197 -0.26 7.77 -18.73
C PRO A 197 -0.84 6.48 -18.12
N GLU A 198 -0.35 5.32 -18.55
CA GLU A 198 -0.81 4.00 -18.14
C GLU A 198 -0.16 3.51 -16.83
N ILE A 199 0.77 4.28 -16.26
CA ILE A 199 1.49 3.96 -15.04
C ILE A 199 1.25 5.10 -14.03
N PRO A 200 0.17 5.04 -13.24
CA PRO A 200 -0.22 6.11 -12.32
C PRO A 200 0.62 6.18 -11.04
N LEU A 201 1.90 5.82 -11.10
CA LEU A 201 2.78 5.84 -9.94
C LEU A 201 3.41 7.21 -9.73
N VAL A 202 3.72 7.51 -8.48
CA VAL A 202 4.67 8.55 -8.10
C VAL A 202 5.80 7.89 -7.35
N ILE A 203 7.04 8.14 -7.78
CA ILE A 203 8.21 7.50 -7.20
C ILE A 203 9.12 8.59 -6.67
N ASP A 204 9.24 8.62 -5.34
CA ASP A 204 10.08 9.55 -4.59
C ASP A 204 11.28 8.79 -4.03
N ILE A 205 12.46 9.40 -4.12
CA ILE A 205 13.70 8.93 -3.49
C ILE A 205 13.85 9.67 -2.17
N TYR A 206 14.18 8.94 -1.11
CA TYR A 206 14.58 9.47 0.19
C TYR A 206 15.90 8.81 0.58
N HIS A 207 17.04 9.44 0.29
CA HIS A 207 18.35 8.82 0.41
C HIS A 207 18.44 7.50 -0.38
N ASP A 208 18.58 6.38 0.30
CA ASP A 208 18.66 5.01 -0.22
C ASP A 208 17.32 4.26 -0.12
N TYR A 209 16.22 5.00 0.13
CA TYR A 209 14.86 4.49 0.18
C TYR A 209 14.06 4.89 -1.04
N LEU A 210 13.22 3.96 -1.48
CA LEU A 210 12.28 4.12 -2.58
C LEU A 210 10.87 4.18 -2.02
N HIS A 211 10.18 5.31 -2.20
CA HIS A 211 8.79 5.45 -1.82
C HIS A 211 7.92 5.53 -3.07
N ILE A 212 7.10 4.50 -3.30
CA ILE A 212 6.17 4.42 -4.44
C ILE A 212 4.77 4.72 -3.93
N THR A 213 4.14 5.76 -4.48
CA THR A 213 2.73 6.03 -4.27
C THR A 213 1.95 5.58 -5.49
N ASP A 214 1.01 4.68 -5.27
CA ASP A 214 0.06 4.22 -6.27
C ASP A 214 -1.21 5.07 -6.21
N TYR A 215 -1.57 5.67 -7.33
CA TYR A 215 -2.78 6.47 -7.47
C TYR A 215 -3.84 5.68 -8.22
N ASP A 216 -4.97 5.46 -7.54
CA ASP A 216 -6.10 4.75 -8.12
C ASP A 216 -6.56 5.40 -9.45
N ARG A 217 -6.67 4.56 -10.47
CA ARG A 217 -7.18 4.89 -11.81
C ARG A 217 -8.06 3.75 -12.30
N PRO A 218 -9.14 4.04 -13.06
CA PRO A 218 -9.96 3.00 -13.65
C PRO A 218 -9.13 2.00 -14.47
N HIS A 219 -9.33 0.72 -14.22
CA HIS A 219 -8.69 -0.39 -14.91
C HIS A 219 -9.59 -1.65 -14.87
N ASP A 220 -9.34 -2.59 -15.77
CA ASP A 220 -10.13 -3.83 -15.86
C ASP A 220 -9.49 -5.02 -15.11
N ARG A 221 -8.35 -4.80 -14.43
CA ARG A 221 -7.68 -5.84 -13.65
C ARG A 221 -8.48 -6.23 -12.40
N THR A 222 -8.49 -7.52 -12.10
CA THR A 222 -8.95 -8.01 -10.79
C THR A 222 -8.00 -7.54 -9.67
N PRO A 223 -8.42 -7.54 -8.39
CA PRO A 223 -7.54 -7.15 -7.29
C PRO A 223 -6.21 -7.91 -7.27
N ALA A 224 -6.23 -9.23 -7.50
CA ALA A 224 -5.02 -10.04 -7.56
C ALA A 224 -4.12 -9.70 -8.75
N GLN A 225 -4.70 -9.46 -9.94
CA GLN A 225 -3.93 -9.04 -11.12
C GLN A 225 -3.31 -7.66 -10.93
N TYR A 226 -4.03 -6.75 -10.26
CA TYR A 226 -3.53 -5.43 -9.94
C TYR A 226 -2.39 -5.48 -8.93
N ALA A 227 -2.51 -6.33 -7.90
CA ALA A 227 -1.43 -6.56 -6.93
C ALA A 227 -0.17 -7.12 -7.62
N ASP A 228 -0.31 -8.15 -8.47
CA ASP A 228 0.82 -8.68 -9.25
C ASP A 228 1.44 -7.60 -10.17
N TRP A 229 0.61 -6.79 -10.83
CA TRP A 229 1.07 -5.68 -11.66
C TRP A 229 1.87 -4.65 -10.86
N LEU A 230 1.39 -4.26 -9.68
CA LEU A 230 2.06 -3.30 -8.81
C LEU A 230 3.37 -3.86 -8.24
N ASP A 231 3.37 -5.13 -7.82
CA ASP A 231 4.59 -5.83 -7.39
C ASP A 231 5.61 -5.86 -8.52
N HIS A 232 5.18 -6.16 -9.76
CA HIS A 232 6.06 -6.21 -10.92
C HIS A 232 6.67 -4.84 -11.27
N LEU A 233 5.88 -3.76 -11.21
CA LEU A 233 6.39 -2.40 -11.41
C LEU A 233 7.31 -1.95 -10.28
N THR A 234 7.00 -2.34 -9.04
CA THR A 234 7.81 -2.05 -7.86
C THR A 234 9.18 -2.72 -7.98
N GLU A 235 9.20 -4.00 -8.35
CA GLU A 235 10.43 -4.74 -8.59
C GLU A 235 11.23 -4.13 -9.75
N ALA A 236 10.55 -3.78 -10.85
CA ALA A 236 11.19 -3.12 -11.98
C ALA A 236 11.85 -1.79 -11.60
N ALA A 237 11.21 -0.99 -10.74
CA ALA A 237 11.77 0.25 -10.23
C ALA A 237 12.95 -0.01 -9.27
N ARG A 238 12.79 -0.98 -8.36
CA ARG A 238 13.83 -1.41 -7.41
C ARG A 238 15.11 -1.83 -8.14
N GLU A 239 14.99 -2.73 -9.12
CA GLU A 239 16.11 -3.23 -9.91
C GLU A 239 16.86 -2.11 -10.64
N VAL A 240 16.13 -1.23 -11.33
CA VAL A 240 16.75 -0.13 -12.11
C VAL A 240 17.44 0.91 -11.25
N LEU A 241 16.94 1.10 -10.03
CA LEU A 241 17.49 2.06 -9.08
C LEU A 241 18.46 1.42 -8.09
N GLU A 242 18.68 0.11 -8.19
CA GLU A 242 19.57 -0.68 -7.34
C GLU A 242 19.26 -0.52 -5.84
N ILE A 243 17.98 -0.43 -5.49
CA ILE A 243 17.51 -0.25 -4.11
C ILE A 243 17.34 -1.63 -3.42
N PRO A 244 17.80 -1.81 -2.17
CA PRO A 244 17.53 -3.04 -1.41
C PRO A 244 16.03 -3.24 -1.18
N GLU A 245 15.57 -4.49 -1.15
CA GLU A 245 14.15 -4.84 -0.95
C GLU A 245 13.57 -4.23 0.34
N GLY A 246 14.30 -4.31 1.45
CA GLY A 246 13.88 -3.73 2.73
C GLY A 246 13.80 -2.20 2.77
N HIS A 247 14.21 -1.52 1.69
CA HIS A 247 14.17 -0.05 1.57
C HIS A 247 13.08 0.44 0.61
N VAL A 248 12.21 -0.45 0.15
CA VAL A 248 11.08 -0.10 -0.73
C VAL A 248 9.79 -0.02 0.08
N PHE A 249 9.11 1.12 -0.01
CA PHE A 249 7.83 1.36 0.64
C PHE A 249 6.78 1.73 -0.41
N VAL A 250 5.69 0.96 -0.45
CA VAL A 250 4.58 1.19 -1.37
C VAL A 250 3.37 1.69 -0.58
N LYS A 251 2.76 2.79 -1.03
CA LYS A 251 1.57 3.40 -0.44
C LYS A 251 0.48 3.54 -1.48
N HIS A 252 -0.67 2.94 -1.24
CA HIS A 252 -1.87 3.17 -2.04
C HIS A 252 -2.58 4.46 -1.58
N ARG A 253 -2.87 5.39 -2.49
CA ARG A 253 -3.59 6.64 -2.18
C ARG A 253 -4.80 6.81 -3.10
N THR A 254 -5.93 7.13 -2.48
CA THR A 254 -7.07 7.76 -3.15
C THR A 254 -6.78 9.26 -3.38
N ARG A 255 -7.35 9.82 -4.45
CA ARG A 255 -7.03 11.16 -4.98
C ARG A 255 -7.09 12.28 -3.91
N GLN A 256 -5.95 12.93 -3.68
CA GLN A 256 -5.83 14.32 -3.22
C GLN A 256 -4.55 14.95 -3.82
N SER A 257 -4.60 16.22 -4.23
CA SER A 257 -3.56 16.90 -5.01
C SER A 257 -3.16 18.27 -4.42
N GLY A 258 -1.86 18.57 -4.45
CA GLY A 258 -1.28 19.92 -4.30
C GLY A 258 0.25 19.87 -4.24
N THR A 259 0.96 20.76 -4.94
CA THR A 259 2.43 20.90 -4.92
C THR A 259 2.89 22.30 -5.32
N SER A 260 3.71 22.96 -4.49
CA SER A 260 4.68 23.97 -4.94
C SER A 260 5.77 24.22 -3.89
N GLN A 261 7.00 24.56 -4.32
CA GLN A 261 8.18 24.78 -3.47
C GLN A 261 8.90 26.09 -3.84
N HIS A 262 9.47 26.80 -2.84
CA HIS A 262 10.00 28.17 -2.92
C HIS A 262 11.55 28.28 -2.83
N GLU A 263 12.09 29.40 -3.33
CA GLU A 263 13.52 29.76 -3.38
C GLU A 263 14.06 30.50 -2.13
N LYS A 264 15.39 30.69 -2.07
CA LYS A 264 16.13 31.21 -0.91
C LYS A 264 16.00 32.73 -0.74
N GLU A 265 15.03 33.17 0.05
CA GLU A 265 14.82 34.60 0.38
C GLU A 265 14.97 34.97 1.88
N ALA A 266 15.39 34.02 2.73
CA ALA A 266 15.26 34.14 4.20
C ALA A 266 16.43 34.79 4.95
N ALA A 267 17.56 35.08 4.30
CA ALA A 267 18.76 35.60 4.99
C ALA A 267 18.50 36.97 5.65
N GLY A 268 18.82 37.10 6.95
CA GLY A 268 18.65 38.35 7.70
C GLY A 268 17.22 38.69 8.10
N LYS A 269 16.25 37.80 7.86
CA LYS A 269 14.82 38.04 8.07
C LYS A 269 14.25 37.33 9.30
N HIS A 270 13.21 37.90 9.90
CA HIS A 270 12.31 37.23 10.83
C HIS A 270 11.21 36.52 10.03
N VAL A 271 11.17 35.19 10.10
CA VAL A 271 10.31 34.36 9.24
C VAL A 271 9.13 33.80 10.03
N LEU A 272 7.91 34.06 9.56
CA LEU A 272 6.69 33.39 10.02
C LEU A 272 6.42 32.18 9.11
N ASN A 273 6.12 31.02 9.70
CA ASN A 273 5.72 29.81 8.98
C ASN A 273 4.39 29.31 9.56
N LEU A 274 3.31 29.56 8.84
CA LEU A 274 1.96 29.19 9.22
C LEU A 274 1.61 27.80 8.68
N PHE A 275 0.81 27.03 9.43
CA PHE A 275 0.52 25.63 9.13
C PHE A 275 1.81 24.81 8.96
N CYS A 276 2.76 25.02 9.87
CA CYS A 276 4.15 24.68 9.63
C CYS A 276 4.45 23.19 9.50
N TYR A 277 3.52 22.31 9.88
CA TYR A 277 3.71 20.87 9.94
C TYR A 277 5.01 20.56 10.70
N THR A 278 5.88 19.71 10.15
CA THR A 278 7.17 19.33 10.76
C THR A 278 8.27 20.39 10.63
N GLY A 279 7.92 21.63 10.25
CA GLY A 279 8.83 22.78 10.30
C GLY A 279 9.93 22.81 9.24
N ALA A 280 9.81 22.05 8.16
CA ALA A 280 10.84 21.94 7.12
C ALA A 280 11.26 23.32 6.55
N PHE A 281 10.29 24.20 6.28
CA PHE A 281 10.57 25.57 5.82
C PHE A 281 11.29 26.41 6.87
N SER A 282 10.95 26.26 8.14
CA SER A 282 11.62 26.98 9.24
C SER A 282 13.07 26.53 9.41
N VAL A 283 13.34 25.22 9.31
CA VAL A 283 14.70 24.68 9.31
C VAL A 283 15.50 25.25 8.13
N TYR A 284 14.91 25.26 6.94
CA TYR A 284 15.57 25.78 5.74
C TYR A 284 15.83 27.29 5.82
N ALA A 285 14.86 28.06 6.33
CA ALA A 285 15.00 29.50 6.55
C ALA A 285 16.12 29.81 7.56
N ALA A 286 16.15 29.10 8.70
CA ALA A 286 17.20 29.25 9.71
C ALA A 286 18.58 28.85 9.18
N ALA A 287 18.69 27.73 8.45
CA ALA A 287 19.94 27.33 7.78
C ALA A 287 20.36 28.34 6.70
N GLY A 288 19.39 29.02 6.08
CA GLY A 288 19.58 30.10 5.12
C GLY A 288 19.95 31.46 5.73
N GLY A 289 20.10 31.54 7.05
CA GLY A 289 20.52 32.76 7.76
C GLY A 289 19.37 33.64 8.25
N ALA A 290 18.15 33.11 8.40
CA ALA A 290 17.08 33.82 9.10
C ALA A 290 17.49 34.17 10.54
N VAL A 291 17.07 35.35 11.01
CA VAL A 291 17.37 35.84 12.36
C VAL A 291 16.59 35.05 13.41
N SER A 292 15.32 34.79 13.12
CA SER A 292 14.44 33.93 13.90
C SER A 292 13.36 33.34 13.00
N THR A 293 12.78 32.22 13.43
CA THR A 293 11.59 31.64 12.81
C THR A 293 10.50 31.46 13.87
N THR A 294 9.26 31.73 13.46
CA THR A 294 8.05 31.45 14.24
C THR A 294 7.20 30.45 13.48
N SER A 295 7.10 29.23 13.99
CA SER A 295 6.38 28.11 13.39
C SER A 295 5.06 27.89 14.13
N VAL A 296 3.93 28.01 13.44
CA VAL A 296 2.58 27.91 14.02
C VAL A 296 1.85 26.70 13.47
N ASP A 297 1.36 25.82 14.35
CA ASP A 297 0.55 24.65 13.97
C ASP A 297 -0.38 24.22 15.13
N LEU A 298 -1.54 23.66 14.81
CA LEU A 298 -2.48 23.13 15.81
C LEU A 298 -1.93 21.90 16.54
N ASN A 299 -1.06 21.12 15.89
CA ASN A 299 -0.62 19.82 16.36
C ASN A 299 0.73 19.89 17.09
N ALA A 300 0.69 19.68 18.41
CA ALA A 300 1.88 19.64 19.26
C ALA A 300 2.93 18.62 18.79
N ASN A 301 2.51 17.46 18.25
CA ASN A 301 3.46 16.45 17.77
C ASN A 301 4.26 16.93 16.56
N TYR A 302 3.66 17.77 15.71
CA TYR A 302 4.35 18.37 14.56
C TYR A 302 5.35 19.42 15.01
N LEU A 303 5.01 20.22 16.02
CA LEU A 303 5.92 21.20 16.64
C LEU A 303 7.09 20.51 17.36
N ASP A 304 6.84 19.43 18.11
CA ASP A 304 7.89 18.61 18.74
C ASP A 304 8.81 17.99 17.67
N TRP A 305 8.25 17.58 16.54
CA TRP A 305 9.04 17.12 15.39
C TRP A 305 9.85 18.26 14.79
N ALA A 306 9.26 19.45 14.60
CA ALA A 306 9.97 20.61 14.10
C ALA A 306 11.19 20.96 14.98
N GLY A 307 11.02 20.98 16.30
CA GLY A 307 12.12 21.16 17.25
C GLY A 307 13.24 20.12 17.08
N ARG A 308 12.90 18.83 16.90
CA ARG A 308 13.87 17.77 16.60
C ARG A 308 14.56 17.99 15.26
N ASN A 309 13.85 18.44 14.23
CA ASN A 309 14.44 18.73 12.92
C ASN A 309 15.48 19.87 13.00
N PHE A 310 15.26 20.90 13.83
CA PHE A 310 16.27 21.92 14.11
C PHE A 310 17.52 21.33 14.75
N GLN A 311 17.35 20.51 15.79
CA GLN A 311 18.47 19.85 16.49
C GLN A 311 19.29 18.96 15.55
N LEU A 312 18.62 18.18 14.69
CA LEU A 312 19.28 17.32 13.69
C LEU A 312 20.14 18.10 12.69
N ASN A 313 19.81 19.37 12.44
CA ASN A 313 20.58 20.25 11.56
C ASN A 313 21.61 21.10 12.34
N GLY A 314 21.83 20.84 13.63
CA GLY A 314 22.74 21.63 14.48
C GLY A 314 22.29 23.08 14.70
N LEU A 315 21.02 23.39 14.40
CA LEU A 315 20.47 24.73 14.53
C LEU A 315 19.97 24.96 15.95
N SER A 316 20.33 26.10 16.52
CA SER A 316 19.85 26.49 17.85
C SER A 316 18.35 26.76 17.83
N VAL A 317 17.62 26.04 18.69
CA VAL A 317 16.19 26.27 18.95
C VAL A 317 15.94 27.50 19.84
N ALA A 318 16.98 28.06 20.48
CA ALA A 318 16.83 29.14 21.47
C ALA A 318 16.27 30.44 20.87
N LYS A 319 16.47 30.65 19.56
CA LYS A 319 15.96 31.82 18.81
C LYS A 319 14.72 31.49 17.96
N GLN A 320 14.15 30.30 18.14
CA GLN A 320 13.03 29.80 17.33
C GLN A 320 11.80 29.68 18.21
N HIS A 321 10.64 29.99 17.64
CA HIS A 321 9.38 29.98 18.35
C HIS A 321 8.46 28.93 17.74
N PHE A 322 8.02 27.96 18.54
CA PHE A 322 7.05 26.94 18.14
C PHE A 322 5.75 27.22 18.88
N ILE A 323 4.73 27.66 18.14
CA ILE A 323 3.48 28.16 18.72
C ILE A 323 2.37 27.19 18.36
N ARG A 324 1.79 26.58 19.41
CA ARG A 324 0.63 25.73 19.26
C ARG A 324 -0.64 26.56 19.31
N SER A 325 -1.21 26.85 18.15
CA SER A 325 -2.43 27.66 18.02
C SER A 325 -3.17 27.30 16.74
N ASP A 326 -4.48 27.58 16.71
CA ASP A 326 -5.14 27.81 15.43
C ASP A 326 -4.48 29.01 14.73
N VAL A 327 -4.28 28.92 13.42
CA VAL A 327 -3.52 29.95 12.68
C VAL A 327 -4.33 31.23 12.53
N MET A 328 -5.65 31.14 12.32
CA MET A 328 -6.48 32.32 12.18
C MET A 328 -6.60 33.04 13.53
N GLU A 329 -6.77 32.29 14.62
CA GLU A 329 -6.73 32.83 15.98
C GLU A 329 -5.38 33.50 16.28
N TYR A 330 -4.28 32.82 15.99
CA TYR A 330 -2.93 33.37 16.18
C TYR A 330 -2.71 34.69 15.46
N LEU A 331 -3.20 34.80 14.22
CA LEU A 331 -3.07 36.01 13.43
C LEU A 331 -3.95 37.15 13.94
N ARG A 332 -5.20 36.85 14.36
CA ARG A 332 -6.10 37.86 14.97
C ARG A 332 -5.55 38.39 16.30
N ASP A 333 -4.87 37.54 17.07
CA ASP A 333 -4.28 37.89 18.37
C ASP A 333 -2.89 38.54 18.25
N GLN A 334 -2.33 38.68 17.05
CA GLN A 334 -1.06 39.38 16.85
C GLN A 334 -1.16 40.81 17.38
N ARG A 335 -0.19 41.19 18.22
CA ARG A 335 -0.10 42.58 18.69
C ARG A 335 0.19 43.52 17.52
N PRO A 336 -0.46 44.70 17.46
CA PRO A 336 -0.12 45.72 16.48
C PRO A 336 1.38 46.04 16.53
N GLY A 337 2.10 45.71 15.45
CA GLY A 337 3.54 45.98 15.31
C GLY A 337 4.48 44.78 15.43
N ALA A 338 4.00 43.57 15.71
CA ALA A 338 4.80 42.37 15.49
C ALA A 338 5.00 42.20 13.97
N LYS A 339 6.20 42.47 13.46
CA LYS A 339 6.51 42.44 12.03
C LYS A 339 7.41 41.26 11.72
N PHE A 340 7.01 40.49 10.72
CA PHE A 340 7.84 39.49 10.06
C PHE A 340 8.28 40.04 8.72
N ASP A 341 9.50 39.71 8.29
CA ASP A 341 10.03 40.16 7.00
C ASP A 341 9.69 39.16 5.87
N LEU A 342 9.27 37.95 6.24
CA LEU A 342 8.86 36.89 5.34
C LEU A 342 7.80 36.02 6.04
N ALA A 343 6.67 35.81 5.38
CA ALA A 343 5.67 34.83 5.80
C ALA A 343 5.60 33.69 4.79
N ILE A 344 5.63 32.46 5.30
CA ILE A 344 5.41 31.22 4.54
C ILE A 344 4.02 30.73 4.93
N VAL A 345 3.16 30.64 3.92
CA VAL A 345 1.74 30.35 4.08
C VAL A 345 1.39 29.14 3.20
N ASP A 346 1.79 27.96 3.68
CA ASP A 346 1.55 26.67 2.99
C ASP A 346 0.34 25.95 3.60
N VAL A 347 -0.84 26.44 3.25
CA VAL A 347 -2.10 26.01 3.84
C VAL A 347 -2.58 24.66 3.29
N PRO A 348 -3.19 23.79 4.11
CA PRO A 348 -3.92 22.64 3.58
C PRO A 348 -5.15 23.13 2.79
N THR A 349 -5.57 22.35 1.78
CA THR A 349 -6.82 22.66 1.04
C THR A 349 -8.03 22.69 1.98
N PHE A 350 -8.05 21.80 2.97
CA PHE A 350 -9.12 21.66 3.93
C PHE A 350 -8.55 21.18 5.27
N SER A 351 -9.02 21.74 6.38
CA SER A 351 -8.67 21.26 7.72
C SER A 351 -9.90 21.24 8.62
N ASN A 352 -10.15 20.08 9.23
CA ASN A 352 -11.22 19.89 10.20
C ASN A 352 -10.59 19.36 11.50
N SER A 353 -10.56 20.21 12.52
CA SER A 353 -10.03 19.87 13.83
C SER A 353 -11.17 19.87 14.83
N LYS A 354 -11.25 18.84 15.69
CA LYS A 354 -12.19 18.82 16.83
C LYS A 354 -11.92 19.93 17.87
N ARG A 355 -10.87 20.72 17.68
CA ARG A 355 -10.41 21.76 18.61
C ARG A 355 -10.74 23.17 18.13
N THR A 356 -11.33 23.31 16.94
CA THR A 356 -11.77 24.59 16.38
C THR A 356 -13.26 24.48 16.09
N ASP A 357 -14.01 25.55 16.34
CA ASP A 357 -15.44 25.59 16.01
C ASP A 357 -15.65 25.80 14.49
N ASP A 358 -14.66 26.41 13.83
CA ASP A 358 -14.66 26.66 12.40
C ASP A 358 -13.83 25.63 11.63
N ILE A 359 -14.34 25.25 10.47
CA ILE A 359 -13.65 24.43 9.47
C ILE A 359 -12.86 25.35 8.56
N TRP A 360 -11.56 25.08 8.36
CA TRP A 360 -10.75 25.79 7.38
C TRP A 360 -11.00 25.25 5.96
N ASP A 361 -11.33 26.13 5.03
CA ASP A 361 -11.40 25.87 3.60
C ASP A 361 -10.61 26.93 2.83
N VAL A 362 -9.54 26.51 2.14
CA VAL A 362 -8.67 27.46 1.41
C VAL A 362 -9.44 28.31 0.39
N GLN A 363 -10.48 27.77 -0.26
CA GLN A 363 -11.23 28.52 -1.27
C GLN A 363 -12.03 29.66 -0.64
N ARG A 364 -12.55 29.45 0.57
CA ARG A 364 -13.36 30.43 1.29
C ARG A 364 -12.51 31.41 2.10
N ASP A 365 -11.49 30.92 2.78
CA ASP A 365 -10.86 31.62 3.91
C ASP A 365 -9.50 32.27 3.56
N HIS A 366 -8.90 31.96 2.41
CA HIS A 366 -7.57 32.50 2.03
C HIS A 366 -7.50 34.03 2.00
N VAL A 367 -8.61 34.71 1.68
CA VAL A 367 -8.64 36.18 1.63
C VAL A 367 -8.44 36.77 3.01
N GLU A 368 -9.14 36.26 4.03
CA GLU A 368 -8.99 36.72 5.41
C GLU A 368 -7.57 36.41 5.92
N LEU A 369 -7.06 35.21 5.62
CA LEU A 369 -5.70 34.81 6.01
C LEU A 369 -4.64 35.80 5.50
N ILE A 370 -4.71 36.16 4.22
CA ILE A 370 -3.76 37.09 3.60
C ILE A 370 -3.91 38.49 4.18
N GLN A 371 -5.13 38.93 4.52
CA GLN A 371 -5.35 40.26 5.13
C GLN A 371 -4.80 40.36 6.55
N LEU A 372 -4.75 39.23 7.27
CA LEU A 372 -4.24 39.17 8.63
C LEU A 372 -2.72 38.92 8.71
N THR A 373 -2.08 38.51 7.61
CA THR A 373 -0.63 38.23 7.52
C THR A 373 0.13 39.47 7.06
#